data_AF-A0AAW4I055-F1
#
_entry.id   AF-A0AAW4I055-F1
#
_cell.length_a   1.000
_cell.length_b   1.000
_cell.length_c   1.000
_cell.angle_alpha   90.00
_cell.angle_beta   90.00
_cell.angle_gamma   90.00
#
_symmetry.space_group_name_H-M   'P 1'
#
loop_
_entity.id
_entity.type
_entity.pdbx_description
1 polymer ?
#
loop_
_entity_poly.entity_id
_entity_poly.type
_entity_poly.pdbx_seq_one_letter_code
_entity_poly.pdbx_strand_id
1 'polypeptide(L)'
;MRRKSSATLRGFEFADDHQVRLLQGAEELFPALIQAMDAALSDIQFETYIFDFTGAGAAVAEALMRAAQRGVRTQLVVDGVGTGALPHDWAQRLQAAGVQYRVYSPLGPLGLLLPHRWRRLHRKLCVVDGRMLFCGGINVLDDFHDPNYGTLDAPRFDFAVLATGSLVASASETMDQLWWRMQAVRDARQRRLPEALQALRAASAAQHAARVAQAGPPMRAALVLRDNVRNRSRIEKAYRKAIGAARHEVIIANAYFMPGGKLRRALVMAARRGVRVRLLLQGRYEYFMQYHAARPVYGALLEAGVEIHEYAPSFLHAKVAVIDALGDKPWATVGSSNLDPLSLLLAREANVVVEDAAFATDLRQRLVHAMQHAGRRMDPARYAGRPLRQRVLDRVAFGLMRLALWVTGNRY
;
A
#
# COMPACT_ATOMS: atom_id res chain seq x y z
N MET A 1 -36.13 15.08 23.93
CA MET A 1 -35.27 15.90 23.04
C MET A 1 -34.34 14.99 22.25
N ARG A 2 -34.65 14.75 20.97
CA ARG A 2 -33.80 13.99 20.03
C ARG A 2 -32.60 14.86 19.63
N ARG A 3 -31.38 14.43 19.96
CA ARG A 3 -30.14 15.06 19.46
C ARG A 3 -30.00 14.75 17.96
N LYS A 4 -30.10 15.82 17.15
CA LYS A 4 -29.86 15.78 15.71
C LYS A 4 -28.40 15.46 15.43
N SER A 5 -28.23 14.44 14.61
CA SER A 5 -27.12 14.18 13.68
C SER A 5 -26.42 15.46 13.23
N SER A 6 -25.11 15.53 13.49
CA SER A 6 -24.20 16.56 12.97
C SER A 6 -23.52 16.02 11.71
N ALA A 7 -23.72 16.74 10.61
CA ALA A 7 -23.18 16.43 9.30
C ALA A 7 -21.65 16.65 9.23
N THR A 8 -20.93 15.55 9.02
CA THR A 8 -19.98 15.37 7.91
C THR A 8 -18.84 16.39 7.75
N LEU A 9 -17.83 16.30 8.62
CA LEU A 9 -16.44 16.58 8.28
C LEU A 9 -15.65 15.27 8.42
N ARG A 10 -15.82 14.34 7.46
CA ARG A 10 -15.26 12.97 7.53
C ARG A 10 -13.73 12.97 7.45
N GLY A 11 -13.09 12.92 8.63
CA GLY A 11 -11.84 12.17 8.80
C GLY A 11 -12.04 10.70 8.41
N PHE A 12 -10.95 9.93 8.33
CA PHE A 12 -11.10 8.46 8.30
C PHE A 12 -11.59 8.04 9.69
N GLU A 13 -12.70 7.31 9.74
CA GLU A 13 -13.36 6.94 11.00
C GLU A 13 -12.73 5.64 11.51
N PHE A 14 -12.28 5.69 12.76
CA PHE A 14 -11.92 4.48 13.49
C PHE A 14 -13.19 3.81 13.97
N ALA A 15 -13.22 2.49 13.93
CA ALA A 15 -14.22 1.69 14.61
C ALA A 15 -13.55 0.57 15.42
N ASP A 16 -14.27 0.12 16.44
CA ASP A 16 -13.80 -0.83 17.46
C ASP A 16 -14.42 -2.23 17.23
N ASP A 17 -14.68 -2.61 15.98
CA ASP A 17 -15.35 -3.86 15.60
C ASP A 17 -14.48 -4.80 14.74
N HIS A 18 -13.16 -4.54 14.69
CA HIS A 18 -12.26 -5.18 13.76
C HIS A 18 -11.46 -6.31 14.38
N GLN A 19 -11.01 -7.25 13.58
CA GLN A 19 -9.87 -8.11 13.91
C GLN A 19 -8.85 -7.96 12.81
N VAL A 20 -7.59 -7.78 13.17
CA VAL A 20 -6.54 -7.51 12.21
C VAL A 20 -5.35 -8.42 12.50
N ARG A 21 -5.07 -9.33 11.57
CA ARG A 21 -3.92 -10.24 11.61
C ARG A 21 -2.83 -9.70 10.69
N LEU A 22 -1.61 -9.54 11.23
CA LEU A 22 -0.43 -9.21 10.44
C LEU A 22 0.00 -10.41 9.60
N LEU A 23 0.41 -10.15 8.36
CA LEU A 23 0.98 -11.12 7.42
C LEU A 23 2.32 -10.59 6.91
N GLN A 24 3.35 -11.43 6.87
CA GLN A 24 4.68 -11.08 6.37
C GLN A 24 5.04 -11.92 5.14
N GLY A 25 5.40 -11.23 4.06
CA GLY A 25 5.80 -11.84 2.79
C GLY A 25 4.68 -12.62 2.08
N ALA A 26 5.02 -13.12 0.89
CA ALA A 26 4.19 -14.01 0.09
C ALA A 26 3.94 -15.35 0.81
N GLU A 27 4.88 -15.81 1.64
CA GLU A 27 4.78 -17.06 2.41
C GLU A 27 3.58 -17.08 3.35
N GLU A 28 3.28 -15.98 4.04
CA GLU A 28 2.07 -15.88 4.89
C GLU A 28 0.85 -15.38 4.10
N LEU A 29 1.04 -14.47 3.12
CA LEU A 29 -0.06 -13.84 2.41
C LEU A 29 -0.74 -14.76 1.39
N PHE A 30 0.02 -15.43 0.53
CA PHE A 30 -0.57 -16.17 -0.59
C PHE A 30 -1.35 -17.39 -0.14
N PRO A 31 -0.89 -18.22 0.82
CA PRO A 31 -1.71 -19.30 1.37
C PRO A 31 -3.01 -18.77 1.99
N ALA A 32 -2.96 -17.64 2.72
CA ALA A 32 -4.15 -17.04 3.31
C ALA A 32 -5.13 -16.51 2.25
N LEU A 33 -4.64 -15.88 1.17
CA LEU A 33 -5.45 -15.45 0.03
C LEU A 33 -6.08 -16.66 -0.67
N ILE A 34 -5.29 -17.67 -1.01
CA ILE A 34 -5.74 -18.88 -1.71
C ILE A 34 -6.81 -19.59 -0.88
N GLN A 35 -6.58 -19.77 0.43
CA GLN A 35 -7.57 -20.37 1.33
C GLN A 35 -8.88 -19.57 1.33
N ALA A 36 -8.82 -18.25 1.41
CA ALA A 36 -10.01 -17.41 1.37
C ALA A 36 -10.73 -17.50 0.01
N MET A 37 -9.99 -17.50 -1.10
CA MET A 37 -10.55 -17.63 -2.45
C MET A 37 -11.18 -19.01 -2.67
N ASP A 38 -10.57 -20.08 -2.17
CA ASP A 38 -11.09 -21.44 -2.27
C ASP A 38 -12.32 -21.66 -1.38
N ALA A 39 -12.42 -20.93 -0.26
CA ALA A 39 -13.60 -20.93 0.62
C ALA A 39 -14.70 -19.95 0.21
N ALA A 40 -14.46 -19.07 -0.77
CA ALA A 40 -15.38 -18.02 -1.15
C ALA A 40 -16.73 -18.55 -1.66
N LEU A 41 -17.81 -17.87 -1.29
CA LEU A 41 -19.19 -18.28 -1.56
C LEU A 41 -19.97 -17.30 -2.45
N SER A 42 -19.66 -16.01 -2.42
CA SER A 42 -20.41 -14.98 -3.15
C SER A 42 -19.57 -14.24 -4.16
N ASP A 43 -18.49 -13.58 -3.71
CA ASP A 43 -17.70 -12.71 -4.56
C ASP A 43 -16.28 -12.48 -4.06
N ILE A 44 -15.38 -12.27 -5.02
CA ILE A 44 -14.00 -11.87 -4.78
C ILE A 44 -13.75 -10.62 -5.59
N GLN A 45 -13.39 -9.54 -4.91
CA GLN A 45 -12.87 -8.33 -5.54
C GLN A 45 -11.39 -8.29 -5.27
N PHE A 46 -10.57 -8.13 -6.30
CA PHE A 46 -9.12 -8.10 -6.15
C PHE A 46 -8.52 -7.00 -7.02
N GLU A 47 -7.77 -6.09 -6.40
CA GLU A 47 -6.97 -5.11 -7.08
C GLU A 47 -5.50 -5.18 -6.64
N THR A 48 -4.56 -5.07 -7.59
CA THR A 48 -3.12 -5.06 -7.30
C THR A 48 -2.35 -4.21 -8.31
N TYR A 49 -1.13 -3.80 -7.94
CA TYR A 49 -0.24 -3.04 -8.82
C TYR A 49 0.54 -3.97 -9.76
N ILE A 50 1.26 -4.94 -9.19
CA ILE A 50 1.96 -6.00 -9.93
C ILE A 50 1.23 -7.32 -9.67
N PHE A 51 0.89 -7.98 -10.77
CA PHE A 51 0.48 -9.38 -10.82
C PHE A 51 1.41 -10.11 -11.78
N ASP A 52 2.36 -10.83 -11.22
CA ASP A 52 3.21 -11.75 -11.94
C ASP A 52 2.61 -13.16 -11.91
N PHE A 53 2.62 -13.82 -13.06
CA PHE A 53 1.97 -15.12 -13.26
C PHE A 53 2.97 -16.29 -13.21
N THR A 54 4.12 -16.10 -12.57
CA THR A 54 5.11 -17.15 -12.32
C THR A 54 5.08 -17.59 -10.86
N GLY A 55 5.65 -18.78 -10.57
CA GLY A 55 5.86 -19.28 -9.22
C GLY A 55 4.62 -19.18 -8.33
N ALA A 56 4.80 -18.62 -7.13
CA ALA A 56 3.71 -18.47 -6.17
C ALA A 56 2.58 -17.51 -6.62
N GLY A 57 2.85 -16.59 -7.55
CA GLY A 57 1.83 -15.69 -8.12
C GLY A 57 0.82 -16.42 -9.02
N ALA A 58 1.29 -17.44 -9.77
CA ALA A 58 0.43 -18.30 -10.59
C ALA A 58 -0.62 -19.03 -9.74
N ALA A 59 -0.23 -19.52 -8.56
CA ALA A 59 -1.14 -20.24 -7.65
C ALA A 59 -2.32 -19.35 -7.18
N VAL A 60 -2.08 -18.05 -7.00
CA VAL A 60 -3.14 -17.08 -6.66
C VAL A 60 -4.10 -16.89 -7.84
N ALA A 61 -3.59 -16.79 -9.08
CA ALA A 61 -4.42 -16.70 -10.27
C ALA A 61 -5.29 -17.95 -10.46
N GLU A 62 -4.72 -19.13 -10.20
CA GLU A 62 -5.44 -20.40 -10.27
C GLU A 62 -6.52 -20.52 -9.20
N ALA A 63 -6.29 -20.01 -7.99
CA ALA A 63 -7.31 -19.94 -6.94
C ALA A 63 -8.51 -19.05 -7.34
N LEU A 64 -8.25 -17.90 -7.98
CA LEU A 64 -9.31 -17.06 -8.55
C LEU A 64 -10.10 -17.82 -9.63
N MET A 65 -9.42 -18.55 -10.51
CA MET A 65 -10.07 -19.35 -11.56
C MET A 65 -10.95 -20.44 -10.94
N ARG A 66 -10.44 -21.17 -9.93
CA ARG A 66 -11.23 -22.18 -9.20
C ARG A 66 -12.48 -21.57 -8.58
N ALA A 67 -12.37 -20.39 -7.95
CA ALA A 67 -13.52 -19.70 -7.39
C ALA A 67 -14.56 -19.33 -8.46
N ALA A 68 -14.10 -18.76 -9.58
CA ALA A 68 -14.96 -18.39 -10.70
C ALA A 68 -15.70 -19.60 -11.29
N GLN A 69 -15.02 -20.74 -11.45
CA GLN A 69 -15.61 -21.99 -11.93
C GLN A 69 -16.68 -22.56 -10.99
N ARG A 70 -16.59 -22.29 -9.68
CA ARG A 70 -17.64 -22.61 -8.71
C ARG A 70 -18.83 -21.65 -8.74
N GLY A 71 -18.81 -20.63 -9.60
CA GLY A 71 -19.86 -19.62 -9.71
C GLY A 71 -19.68 -18.39 -8.81
N VAL A 72 -18.55 -18.27 -8.11
CA VAL A 72 -18.22 -17.06 -7.32
C VAL A 72 -17.96 -15.90 -8.28
N ARG A 73 -18.56 -14.73 -8.01
CA ARG A 73 -18.31 -13.53 -8.83
C ARG A 73 -16.90 -13.02 -8.59
N THR A 74 -15.99 -13.21 -9.54
CA THR A 74 -14.59 -12.80 -9.40
C THR A 74 -14.25 -11.60 -10.28
N GLN A 75 -13.72 -10.55 -9.64
CA GLN A 75 -13.30 -9.31 -10.29
C GLN A 75 -11.83 -9.03 -10.00
N LEU A 76 -11.01 -8.95 -11.04
CA LEU A 76 -9.59 -8.65 -10.96
C LEU A 76 -9.28 -7.30 -11.63
N VAL A 77 -8.59 -6.41 -10.93
CA VAL A 77 -8.07 -5.16 -11.49
C VAL A 77 -6.56 -5.10 -11.29
N VAL A 78 -5.81 -5.06 -12.38
CA VAL A 78 -4.35 -4.87 -12.33
C VAL A 78 -3.96 -3.49 -12.84
N ASP A 79 -2.85 -2.94 -12.38
CA ASP A 79 -2.33 -1.68 -12.91
C ASP A 79 -1.58 -1.85 -14.24
N GLY A 80 -1.84 -0.95 -15.18
CA GLY A 80 -1.23 -1.00 -16.52
C GLY A 80 0.23 -0.54 -16.58
N VAL A 81 0.79 0.05 -15.51
CA VAL A 81 2.23 0.36 -15.39
C VAL A 81 2.95 -0.76 -14.65
N GLY A 82 2.38 -1.24 -13.55
CA GLY A 82 2.97 -2.31 -12.75
C GLY A 82 2.90 -3.67 -13.43
N THR A 83 1.72 -4.07 -13.91
CA THR A 83 1.48 -5.36 -14.56
C THR A 83 1.50 -5.28 -16.07
N GLY A 84 0.98 -4.18 -16.64
CA GLY A 84 0.82 -4.06 -18.08
C GLY A 84 -0.36 -4.89 -18.62
N ALA A 85 -0.23 -5.36 -19.86
CA ALA A 85 -1.18 -6.31 -20.43
C ALA A 85 -0.90 -7.71 -19.87
N LEU A 86 -1.96 -8.45 -19.53
CA LEU A 86 -1.80 -9.84 -19.11
C LEU A 86 -1.23 -10.67 -20.26
N PRO A 87 -0.37 -11.67 -19.97
CA PRO A 87 0.02 -12.68 -20.95
C PRO A 87 -1.20 -13.30 -21.62
N HIS A 88 -1.13 -13.56 -22.92
CA HIS A 88 -2.29 -13.94 -23.72
C HIS A 88 -2.94 -15.25 -23.23
N ASP A 89 -2.11 -16.23 -22.86
CA ASP A 89 -2.52 -17.50 -22.29
C ASP A 89 -3.26 -17.31 -20.96
N TRP A 90 -2.74 -16.49 -20.06
CA TRP A 90 -3.38 -16.19 -18.79
C TRP A 90 -4.68 -15.41 -18.95
N ALA A 91 -4.71 -14.43 -19.86
CA ALA A 91 -5.92 -13.69 -20.18
C ALA A 91 -7.04 -14.60 -20.69
N GLN A 92 -6.71 -15.55 -21.58
CA GLN A 92 -7.67 -16.55 -22.07
C GLN A 92 -8.13 -17.49 -20.95
N ARG A 93 -7.21 -18.04 -20.16
CA ARG A 93 -7.51 -18.95 -19.03
C ARG A 93 -8.43 -18.29 -18.00
N LEU A 94 -8.11 -17.07 -17.58
CA LEU A 94 -8.92 -16.30 -16.63
C LEU A 94 -10.32 -16.06 -17.18
N GLN A 95 -10.43 -15.61 -18.44
CA GLN A 95 -11.72 -15.36 -19.08
C GLN A 95 -12.55 -16.64 -19.23
N ALA A 96 -11.92 -17.75 -19.65
CA ALA A 96 -12.58 -19.04 -19.81
C ALA A 96 -13.09 -19.61 -18.47
N ALA A 97 -12.36 -19.35 -17.36
CA ALA A 97 -12.81 -19.70 -16.02
C ALA A 97 -13.94 -18.80 -15.48
N GLY A 98 -14.26 -17.70 -16.16
CA GLY A 98 -15.28 -16.73 -15.73
C GLY A 98 -14.75 -15.57 -14.90
N VAL A 99 -13.42 -15.41 -14.78
CA VAL A 99 -12.82 -14.26 -14.08
C VAL A 99 -12.98 -12.99 -14.89
N GLN A 100 -13.66 -12.00 -14.32
CA GLN A 100 -13.81 -10.69 -14.92
C GLN A 100 -12.56 -9.86 -14.58
N TYR A 101 -11.67 -9.65 -15.56
CA TYR A 101 -10.47 -8.84 -15.32
C TYR A 101 -10.49 -7.50 -16.07
N ARG A 102 -9.76 -6.52 -15.54
CA ARG A 102 -9.49 -5.23 -16.19
C ARG A 102 -8.08 -4.75 -15.91
N VAL A 103 -7.53 -4.02 -16.88
CA VAL A 103 -6.27 -3.29 -16.71
C VAL A 103 -6.58 -1.81 -16.47
N TYR A 104 -6.18 -1.30 -15.31
CA TYR A 104 -6.21 0.13 -14.99
C TYR A 104 -5.09 0.84 -15.75
N SER A 105 -5.40 1.35 -16.94
CA SER A 105 -4.46 2.13 -17.75
C SER A 105 -5.07 3.47 -18.18
N PRO A 106 -4.80 4.57 -17.45
CA PRO A 106 -5.20 5.92 -17.88
C PRO A 106 -4.30 6.48 -18.99
N LEU A 107 -3.24 5.78 -19.37
CA LEU A 107 -2.15 6.30 -20.21
C LEU A 107 -2.60 6.54 -21.65
N GLY A 108 -3.15 5.55 -22.36
CA GLY A 108 -3.37 5.68 -23.80
C GLY A 108 -2.09 6.04 -24.58
N PRO A 109 -2.16 6.20 -25.92
CA PRO A 109 -0.95 6.34 -26.76
C PRO A 109 -0.15 7.63 -26.53
N LEU A 110 -0.74 8.68 -25.94
CA LEU A 110 -0.08 9.97 -25.65
C LEU A 110 0.15 10.20 -24.14
N GLY A 111 0.10 9.14 -23.33
CA GLY A 111 0.03 9.20 -21.86
C GLY A 111 1.21 9.86 -21.15
N LEU A 112 2.40 9.84 -21.76
CA LEU A 112 3.62 10.42 -21.19
C LEU A 112 3.62 11.97 -21.22
N LEU A 113 2.85 12.58 -22.13
CA LEU A 113 2.82 14.04 -22.33
C LEU A 113 1.84 14.76 -21.38
N LEU A 114 0.99 14.02 -20.64
CA LEU A 114 -0.07 14.58 -19.81
C LEU A 114 0.07 14.11 -18.35
N PRO A 115 0.56 14.95 -17.42
CA PRO A 115 0.78 14.58 -16.01
C PRO A 115 -0.44 14.00 -15.30
N HIS A 116 -1.64 14.45 -15.69
CA HIS A 116 -2.92 13.94 -15.14
C HIS A 116 -3.23 12.48 -15.52
N ARG A 117 -2.50 11.91 -16.49
CA ARG A 117 -2.59 10.51 -16.95
C ARG A 117 -1.53 9.60 -16.31
N TRP A 118 -0.63 10.12 -15.48
CA TRP A 118 0.35 9.32 -14.71
C TRP A 118 -0.26 8.67 -13.47
N ARG A 119 -1.59 8.53 -13.43
CA ARG A 119 -2.29 7.94 -12.29
C ARG A 119 -2.05 6.45 -12.27
N ARG A 120 -1.75 5.90 -11.09
CA ARG A 120 -1.50 4.47 -10.90
C ARG A 120 -2.46 3.91 -9.87
N LEU A 121 -2.89 2.67 -10.07
CA LEU A 121 -3.54 1.85 -9.06
C LEU A 121 -2.42 1.16 -8.27
N HIS A 122 -2.11 1.68 -7.09
CA HIS A 122 -1.03 1.14 -6.27
C HIS A 122 -1.54 0.45 -5.00
N ARG A 123 -2.85 0.38 -4.83
CA ARG A 123 -3.51 -0.44 -3.81
C ARG A 123 -3.33 -1.92 -4.14
N LYS A 124 -3.13 -2.71 -3.08
CA LYS A 124 -3.24 -4.17 -3.11
C LYS A 124 -4.32 -4.55 -2.11
N LEU A 125 -5.57 -4.63 -2.60
CA LEU A 125 -6.73 -4.97 -1.79
C LEU A 125 -7.39 -6.23 -2.36
N CYS A 126 -7.74 -7.18 -1.50
CA CYS A 126 -8.62 -8.28 -1.87
C CYS A 126 -9.75 -8.38 -0.85
N VAL A 127 -11.00 -8.26 -1.31
CA VAL A 127 -12.19 -8.49 -0.51
C VAL A 127 -12.79 -9.82 -0.91
N VAL A 128 -13.04 -10.68 0.07
CA VAL A 128 -13.71 -11.97 -0.12
C VAL A 128 -15.03 -11.97 0.65
N ASP A 129 -16.11 -12.28 -0.07
CA ASP A 129 -17.49 -12.39 0.39
C ASP A 129 -18.02 -11.17 1.17
N GLY A 130 -17.43 -9.99 0.96
CA GLY A 130 -17.71 -8.79 1.74
C GLY A 130 -17.40 -8.93 3.24
N ARG A 131 -16.59 -9.92 3.62
CA ARG A 131 -16.35 -10.33 5.01
C ARG A 131 -14.89 -10.31 5.45
N MET A 132 -13.98 -10.52 4.50
CA MET A 132 -12.54 -10.51 4.74
C MET A 132 -11.89 -9.48 3.81
N LEU A 133 -10.97 -8.69 4.35
CA LEU A 133 -10.13 -7.76 3.61
C LEU A 133 -8.66 -8.14 3.78
N PHE A 134 -7.98 -8.33 2.66
CA PHE A 134 -6.53 -8.28 2.59
C PHE A 134 -6.09 -6.89 2.14
N CYS A 135 -5.13 -6.28 2.83
CA CYS A 135 -4.59 -4.95 2.50
C CYS A 135 -3.11 -4.87 2.85
N GLY A 136 -2.25 -4.40 1.94
CA GLY A 136 -0.82 -4.34 2.21
C GLY A 136 0.06 -3.74 1.14
N GLY A 137 1.36 -3.95 1.31
CA GLY A 137 2.40 -3.54 0.37
C GLY A 137 2.77 -4.64 -0.64
N ILE A 138 2.49 -5.90 -0.29
CA ILE A 138 2.90 -7.09 -1.04
C ILE A 138 2.19 -7.13 -2.40
N ASN A 139 2.98 -7.22 -3.47
CA ASN A 139 2.47 -7.48 -4.81
C ASN A 139 2.25 -8.99 -5.01
N VAL A 140 1.46 -9.38 -6.01
CA VAL A 140 1.37 -10.79 -6.40
C VAL A 140 2.60 -11.11 -7.25
N LEU A 141 3.71 -11.39 -6.58
CA LEU A 141 5.01 -11.71 -7.15
C LEU A 141 5.72 -12.67 -6.17
N ASP A 142 6.42 -13.66 -6.69
CA ASP A 142 7.20 -14.59 -5.89
C ASP A 142 8.34 -13.88 -5.16
N ASP A 143 8.44 -14.06 -3.84
CA ASP A 143 9.43 -13.35 -3.01
C ASP A 143 10.88 -13.73 -3.29
N PHE A 144 11.12 -14.89 -3.91
CA PHE A 144 12.45 -15.37 -4.28
C PHE A 144 12.78 -15.12 -5.76
N HIS A 145 11.89 -14.45 -6.51
CA HIS A 145 12.12 -14.11 -7.91
C HIS A 145 11.82 -12.64 -8.20
N ASP A 146 12.74 -11.95 -8.88
CA ASP A 146 12.52 -10.63 -9.46
C ASP A 146 12.59 -10.68 -10.99
N PRO A 147 11.59 -10.10 -11.69
CA PRO A 147 11.61 -10.07 -13.15
C PRO A 147 12.85 -9.36 -13.75
N ASN A 148 13.48 -8.45 -13.01
CA ASN A 148 14.65 -7.69 -13.47
C ASN A 148 15.98 -8.24 -12.93
N TYR A 149 15.96 -8.98 -11.82
CA TYR A 149 17.18 -9.46 -11.14
C TYR A 149 17.29 -10.99 -11.03
N GLY A 150 16.27 -11.73 -11.47
CA GLY A 150 16.23 -13.18 -11.38
C GLY A 150 16.01 -13.69 -9.95
N THR A 151 16.61 -14.83 -9.61
CA THR A 151 16.48 -15.45 -8.29
C THR A 151 17.12 -14.59 -7.19
N LEU A 152 16.46 -14.51 -6.03
CA LEU A 152 16.92 -13.78 -4.86
C LEU A 152 17.34 -14.77 -3.75
N ASP A 153 18.39 -14.43 -3.00
CA ASP A 153 18.92 -15.28 -1.93
C ASP A 153 18.06 -15.25 -0.64
N ALA A 154 17.20 -14.26 -0.52
CA ALA A 154 16.30 -14.08 0.61
C ALA A 154 14.96 -13.49 0.12
N PRO A 155 13.85 -13.77 0.82
CA PRO A 155 12.54 -13.27 0.42
C PRO A 155 12.49 -11.74 0.54
N ARG A 156 11.61 -11.12 -0.24
CA ARG A 156 11.32 -9.68 -0.06
C ARG A 156 10.74 -9.42 1.32
N PHE A 157 11.13 -8.30 1.91
CA PHE A 157 10.65 -7.90 3.22
C PHE A 157 9.49 -6.92 3.08
N ASP A 158 8.26 -7.42 3.24
CA ASP A 158 7.01 -6.65 3.09
C ASP A 158 5.87 -7.26 3.93
N PHE A 159 4.79 -6.51 4.11
CA PHE A 159 3.69 -6.84 4.99
C PHE A 159 2.33 -6.58 4.35
N ALA A 160 1.35 -7.37 4.79
CA ALA A 160 -0.06 -7.14 4.58
C ALA A 160 -0.83 -7.40 5.88
N VAL A 161 -2.12 -7.11 5.86
CA VAL A 161 -3.06 -7.48 6.91
C VAL A 161 -4.20 -8.28 6.31
N LEU A 162 -4.66 -9.29 7.06
CA LEU A 162 -5.99 -9.86 6.92
C LEU A 162 -6.87 -9.25 8.00
N ALA A 163 -7.98 -8.64 7.60
CA ALA A 163 -8.88 -7.95 8.49
C ALA A 163 -10.36 -8.30 8.27
N THR A 164 -11.12 -8.27 9.36
CA THR A 164 -12.59 -8.40 9.37
C THR A 164 -13.20 -7.18 10.07
N GLY A 165 -14.53 -7.01 9.97
CA GLY A 165 -15.26 -5.89 10.56
C GLY A 165 -15.61 -4.79 9.55
N SER A 166 -16.02 -3.62 10.04
CA SER A 166 -16.58 -2.54 9.21
C SER A 166 -15.64 -1.98 8.13
N LEU A 167 -14.31 -2.11 8.29
CA LEU A 167 -13.33 -1.78 7.25
C LEU A 167 -13.54 -2.53 5.93
N VAL A 168 -14.12 -3.74 5.97
CA VAL A 168 -14.33 -4.57 4.78
C VAL A 168 -15.37 -3.93 3.86
N ALA A 169 -16.45 -3.42 4.43
CA ALA A 169 -17.48 -2.69 3.67
C ALA A 169 -16.90 -1.43 3.02
N SER A 170 -16.06 -0.69 3.75
CA SER A 170 -15.39 0.51 3.24
C SER A 170 -14.43 0.20 2.07
N ALA A 171 -13.70 -0.91 2.15
CA ALA A 171 -12.82 -1.37 1.09
C ALA A 171 -13.61 -1.84 -0.14
N SER A 172 -14.64 -2.66 0.08
CA SER A 172 -15.55 -3.15 -0.97
C SER A 172 -16.19 -2.00 -1.75
N GLU A 173 -16.78 -1.02 -1.04
CA GLU A 173 -17.38 0.15 -1.69
C GLU A 173 -16.35 0.95 -2.52
N THR A 174 -15.12 1.06 -2.01
CA THR A 174 -14.03 1.74 -2.72
C THR A 174 -13.61 1.02 -4.00
N MET A 175 -13.59 -0.31 -3.97
CA MET A 175 -13.24 -1.16 -5.10
C MET A 175 -14.36 -1.19 -6.14
N ASP A 176 -15.62 -1.31 -5.71
CA ASP A 176 -16.81 -1.20 -6.56
C ASP A 176 -16.85 0.15 -7.30
N GLN A 177 -16.61 1.27 -6.61
CA GLN A 177 -16.56 2.59 -7.23
C GLN A 177 -15.49 2.67 -8.34
N LEU A 178 -14.33 2.02 -8.15
CA LEU A 178 -13.30 1.96 -9.19
C LEU A 178 -13.75 1.08 -10.36
N TRP A 179 -14.27 -0.11 -10.06
CA TRP A 179 -14.78 -1.06 -11.05
C TRP A 179 -15.83 -0.43 -11.96
N TRP A 180 -16.86 0.17 -11.37
CA TRP A 180 -17.94 0.83 -12.10
C TRP A 180 -17.46 2.01 -12.93
N ARG A 181 -16.51 2.79 -12.40
CA ARG A 181 -15.90 3.87 -13.18
C ARG A 181 -15.16 3.33 -14.41
N MET A 182 -14.45 2.22 -14.27
CA MET A 182 -13.77 1.57 -15.39
C MET A 182 -14.77 0.96 -16.39
N GLN A 183 -15.89 0.43 -15.92
CA GLN A 183 -16.99 -0.06 -16.75
C GLN A 183 -17.64 1.05 -17.56
N ALA A 184 -18.06 2.14 -16.91
CA ALA A 184 -18.67 3.27 -17.60
C ALA A 184 -17.76 3.88 -18.67
N VAL A 185 -16.45 3.99 -18.41
CA VAL A 185 -15.48 4.47 -19.41
C VAL A 185 -15.38 3.51 -20.60
N ARG A 186 -15.43 2.20 -20.37
CA ARG A 186 -15.44 1.18 -21.43
C ARG A 186 -16.74 1.25 -22.25
N ASP A 187 -17.90 1.33 -21.59
CA ASP A 187 -19.21 1.34 -22.25
C ASP A 187 -19.40 2.60 -23.08
N ALA A 188 -18.97 3.76 -22.58
CA ALA A 188 -18.97 5.01 -23.33
C ALA A 188 -18.08 4.92 -24.59
N ARG A 189 -16.89 4.32 -24.48
CA ARG A 189 -16.02 4.06 -25.64
C ARG A 189 -16.68 3.09 -26.63
N GLN A 190 -17.45 2.12 -26.15
CA GLN A 190 -18.17 1.12 -26.95
C GLN A 190 -19.58 1.56 -27.36
N ARG A 191 -19.98 2.82 -27.08
CA ARG A 191 -21.31 3.41 -27.37
C ARG A 191 -22.51 2.65 -26.77
N ARG A 192 -22.33 1.95 -25.65
CA ARG A 192 -23.40 1.22 -24.92
C ARG A 192 -24.00 2.03 -23.77
N LEU A 193 -24.58 3.20 -24.10
CA LEU A 193 -25.12 4.14 -23.11
C LEU A 193 -26.31 3.64 -22.26
N PRO A 194 -27.23 2.79 -22.76
CA PRO A 194 -28.37 2.31 -21.96
C PRO A 194 -27.99 1.34 -20.82
N GLU A 195 -26.97 0.50 -21.05
CA GLU A 195 -26.48 -0.51 -20.08
C GLU A 195 -25.80 0.16 -18.86
N ALA A 196 -25.12 1.29 -19.09
CA ALA A 196 -24.43 2.06 -18.05
C ALA A 196 -25.40 2.67 -17.01
N LEU A 197 -26.63 3.04 -17.42
CA LEU A 197 -27.66 3.61 -16.55
C LEU A 197 -28.36 2.57 -15.67
N GLN A 198 -28.52 1.33 -16.16
CA GLN A 198 -29.05 0.21 -15.37
C GLN A 198 -28.05 -0.29 -14.33
N ALA A 199 -26.76 -0.37 -14.70
CA ALA A 199 -25.66 -0.70 -13.80
C ALA A 199 -25.58 0.26 -12.59
N LEU A 200 -25.79 1.56 -12.83
CA LEU A 200 -25.79 2.60 -11.80
C LEU A 200 -26.91 2.42 -10.75
N ARG A 201 -28.05 1.82 -11.13
CA ARG A 201 -29.18 1.53 -10.22
C ARG A 201 -29.00 0.21 -9.47
N ALA A 202 -28.36 -0.79 -10.07
CA ALA A 202 -28.05 -2.06 -9.40
C ALA A 202 -26.99 -1.88 -8.30
N ALA A 203 -26.04 -0.97 -8.51
CA ALA A 203 -24.97 -0.65 -7.55
C ALA A 203 -25.47 -0.05 -6.22
N SER A 204 -26.67 0.55 -6.17
CA SER A 204 -27.24 1.06 -4.91
C SER A 204 -28.02 0.01 -4.11
N ALA A 205 -28.21 -1.19 -4.65
CA ALA A 205 -29.08 -2.22 -4.08
C ALA A 205 -28.35 -3.41 -3.44
N ALA A 206 -27.04 -3.57 -3.68
CA ALA A 206 -26.27 -4.69 -3.13
C ALA A 206 -25.59 -4.31 -1.80
N GLN A 207 -26.39 -4.20 -0.74
CA GLN A 207 -25.87 -4.23 0.64
C GLN A 207 -26.35 -5.52 1.31
N HIS A 208 -25.44 -6.46 1.51
CA HIS A 208 -25.62 -7.55 2.46
C HIS A 208 -24.37 -7.64 3.32
N ALA A 209 -24.50 -7.22 4.58
CA ALA A 209 -23.51 -7.47 5.62
C ALA A 209 -23.98 -8.70 6.41
N ALA A 210 -23.29 -9.83 6.23
CA ALA A 210 -23.40 -10.96 7.14
C ALA A 210 -22.17 -10.97 8.05
N ARG A 211 -22.41 -11.05 9.36
CA ARG A 211 -21.35 -11.11 10.39
C ARG A 211 -20.66 -12.48 10.32
N VAL A 212 -19.33 -12.47 10.15
CA VAL A 212 -18.50 -13.66 10.37
C VAL A 212 -18.21 -13.78 11.86
N ALA A 213 -18.12 -15.03 12.34
CA ALA A 213 -17.69 -15.33 13.69
C ALA A 213 -16.32 -14.69 13.97
N GLN A 214 -16.30 -13.83 14.97
CA GLN A 214 -15.13 -13.09 15.43
C GLN A 214 -14.22 -14.03 16.24
N ALA A 215 -12.94 -14.16 15.86
CA ALA A 215 -11.92 -14.86 16.64
C ALA A 215 -10.98 -13.85 17.34
N GLY A 216 -11.25 -13.52 18.60
CA GLY A 216 -10.43 -12.62 19.43
C GLY A 216 -11.08 -11.27 19.80
N PRO A 217 -10.46 -10.49 20.70
CA PRO A 217 -11.01 -9.19 21.12
C PRO A 217 -11.01 -8.22 19.94
N PRO A 218 -12.04 -7.37 19.82
CA PRO A 218 -12.08 -6.42 18.72
C PRO A 218 -11.02 -5.32 18.90
N MET A 219 -10.45 -4.91 17.79
CA MET A 219 -9.39 -3.92 17.66
C MET A 219 -9.96 -2.62 17.08
N ARG A 220 -9.39 -1.50 17.51
CA ARG A 220 -9.66 -0.20 16.94
C ARG A 220 -8.84 0.00 15.67
N ALA A 221 -9.50 0.11 14.51
CA ALA A 221 -8.81 0.25 13.23
C ALA A 221 -9.56 1.17 12.25
N ALA A 222 -8.84 1.64 11.22
CA ALA A 222 -9.38 2.47 10.16
C ALA A 222 -8.71 2.17 8.82
N LEU A 223 -9.52 2.12 7.75
CA LEU A 223 -9.02 2.15 6.37
C LEU A 223 -8.71 3.60 5.96
N VAL A 224 -7.45 3.90 5.69
CA VAL A 224 -6.98 5.21 5.26
C VAL A 224 -6.62 5.17 3.79
N LEU A 225 -7.49 5.75 2.98
CA LEU A 225 -7.31 5.84 1.53
C LEU A 225 -6.58 7.11 1.13
N ARG A 226 -5.86 7.03 0.00
CA ARG A 226 -5.34 8.19 -0.73
C ARG A 226 -5.74 8.11 -2.19
N ASP A 227 -6.21 9.24 -2.71
CA ASP A 227 -6.55 9.41 -4.12
C ASP A 227 -6.26 10.85 -4.58
N ASN A 228 -6.33 11.06 -5.89
CA ASN A 228 -6.03 12.34 -6.53
C ASN A 228 -7.16 13.39 -6.40
N VAL A 229 -8.23 13.12 -5.64
CA VAL A 229 -9.41 13.99 -5.58
C VAL A 229 -9.72 14.41 -4.15
N ARG A 230 -10.33 13.52 -3.35
CA ARG A 230 -10.84 13.82 -2.01
C ARG A 230 -9.81 13.52 -0.92
N ASN A 231 -8.89 12.58 -1.17
CA ASN A 231 -8.08 11.97 -0.11
C ASN A 231 -6.57 12.23 -0.23
N ARG A 232 -6.17 13.29 -0.94
CA ARG A 232 -4.78 13.56 -1.37
C ARG A 232 -3.71 13.54 -0.28
N SER A 233 -4.07 13.88 0.96
CA SER A 233 -3.14 14.02 2.09
C SER A 233 -3.51 13.20 3.31
N ARG A 234 -4.51 12.30 3.22
CA ARG A 234 -5.04 11.59 4.40
C ARG A 234 -3.98 10.72 5.08
N ILE A 235 -3.22 9.96 4.30
CA ILE A 235 -2.16 9.07 4.80
C ILE A 235 -1.03 9.90 5.44
N GLU A 236 -0.50 10.92 4.75
CA GLU A 236 0.53 11.81 5.33
C GLU A 236 0.04 12.50 6.62
N LYS A 237 -1.22 12.94 6.66
CA LYS A 237 -1.82 13.53 7.87
C LYS A 237 -1.91 12.53 9.02
N ALA A 238 -2.24 11.26 8.74
CA ALA A 238 -2.27 10.20 9.74
C ALA A 238 -0.89 9.99 10.36
N TYR A 239 0.15 9.80 9.53
CA TYR A 239 1.55 9.71 9.98
C TYR A 239 1.95 10.92 10.82
N ARG A 240 1.71 12.14 10.32
CA ARG A 240 2.09 13.38 11.02
C ARG A 240 1.39 13.53 12.37
N LYS A 241 0.11 13.16 12.46
CA LYS A 241 -0.64 13.20 13.72
C LYS A 241 -0.04 12.22 14.73
N ALA A 242 0.23 10.99 14.32
CA ALA A 242 0.82 9.97 15.19
C ALA A 242 2.26 10.34 15.63
N ILE A 243 3.13 10.78 14.70
CA ILE A 243 4.50 11.23 15.02
C ILE A 243 4.50 12.48 15.94
N GLY A 244 3.52 13.37 15.76
CA GLY A 244 3.34 14.53 16.64
C GLY A 244 2.92 14.15 18.07
N ALA A 245 2.15 13.06 18.20
CA ALA A 245 1.72 12.53 19.49
C ALA A 245 2.77 11.62 20.16
N ALA A 246 3.73 11.09 19.40
CA ALA A 246 4.72 10.14 19.88
C ALA A 246 5.49 10.64 21.12
N ARG A 247 5.72 9.72 22.05
CA ARG A 247 6.38 9.93 23.35
C ARG A 247 7.66 9.13 23.53
N HIS A 248 7.75 7.93 22.97
CA HIS A 248 8.85 7.02 23.22
C HIS A 248 9.56 6.61 21.93
N GLU A 249 8.82 6.18 20.92
CA GLU A 249 9.40 5.54 19.74
C GLU A 249 8.58 5.74 18.46
N VAL A 250 9.29 5.93 17.35
CA VAL A 250 8.75 5.89 15.99
C VAL A 250 9.62 4.95 15.16
N ILE A 251 9.05 3.87 14.63
CA ILE A 251 9.69 2.97 13.67
C ILE A 251 8.94 3.07 12.34
N ILE A 252 9.66 3.32 11.25
CA ILE A 252 9.09 3.31 9.90
C ILE A 252 9.92 2.38 9.02
N ALA A 253 9.28 1.44 8.34
CA ALA A 253 9.90 0.69 7.25
C ALA A 253 9.27 1.11 5.92
N ASN A 254 10.09 1.58 4.98
CA ASN A 254 9.61 2.10 3.71
C ASN A 254 10.59 1.86 2.57
N ALA A 255 10.11 1.27 1.47
CA ALA A 255 10.90 0.96 0.29
C ALA A 255 11.51 2.21 -0.36
N TYR A 256 10.69 3.24 -0.56
CA TYR A 256 11.12 4.52 -1.12
C TYR A 256 10.77 5.66 -0.16
N PHE A 257 11.79 6.13 0.56
CA PHE A 257 11.60 7.11 1.61
C PHE A 257 12.14 8.47 1.21
N MET A 258 11.25 9.31 0.68
CA MET A 258 11.52 10.71 0.36
C MET A 258 10.33 11.56 0.81
N PRO A 259 10.11 11.66 2.14
CA PRO A 259 8.94 12.33 2.70
C PRO A 259 8.93 13.82 2.40
N GLY A 260 7.75 14.39 2.20
CA GLY A 260 7.57 15.83 2.02
C GLY A 260 8.01 16.66 3.23
N GLY A 261 8.17 17.98 3.02
CA GLY A 261 8.72 18.88 4.05
C GLY A 261 8.01 18.83 5.40
N LYS A 262 6.67 18.66 5.40
CA LYS A 262 5.87 18.57 6.64
C LYS A 262 6.15 17.29 7.43
N LEU A 263 6.28 16.16 6.75
CA LEU A 263 6.59 14.87 7.38
C LEU A 263 8.04 14.81 7.84
N ARG A 264 9.00 15.34 7.05
CA ARG A 264 10.40 15.52 7.48
C ARG A 264 10.51 16.31 8.77
N ARG A 265 9.86 17.48 8.83
CA ARG A 265 9.84 18.31 10.04
C ARG A 265 9.24 17.58 11.23
N ALA A 266 8.17 16.80 11.04
CA ALA A 266 7.57 16.02 12.12
C ALA A 266 8.56 15.01 12.72
N LEU A 267 9.31 14.29 11.88
CA LEU A 267 10.34 13.33 12.32
C LEU A 267 11.49 14.02 13.05
N VAL A 268 12.02 15.12 12.50
CA VAL A 268 13.09 15.92 13.13
C VAL A 268 12.63 16.45 14.49
N MET A 269 11.41 16.97 14.58
CA MET A 269 10.86 17.45 15.86
C MET A 269 10.64 16.31 16.85
N ALA A 270 10.26 15.11 16.40
CA ALA A 270 10.14 13.95 17.29
C ALA A 270 11.50 13.55 17.87
N ALA A 271 12.52 13.40 17.02
CA ALA A 271 13.88 13.08 17.45
C ALA A 271 14.43 14.13 18.44
N ARG A 272 14.24 15.42 18.15
CA ARG A 272 14.65 16.52 19.05
C ARG A 272 13.90 16.56 20.39
N ARG A 273 12.70 15.97 20.47
CA ARG A 273 11.98 15.80 21.75
C ARG A 273 12.49 14.61 22.58
N GLY A 274 13.47 13.86 22.07
CA GLY A 274 13.97 12.64 22.72
C GLY A 274 13.20 11.37 22.34
N VAL A 275 12.26 11.45 21.39
CA VAL A 275 11.59 10.25 20.86
C VAL A 275 12.61 9.47 20.01
N ARG A 276 12.74 8.17 20.24
CA ARG A 276 13.63 7.32 19.45
C ARG A 276 13.04 7.08 18.07
N VAL A 277 13.59 7.74 17.04
CA VAL A 277 13.12 7.59 15.65
C VAL A 277 14.05 6.66 14.89
N ARG A 278 13.50 5.56 14.35
CA ARG A 278 14.24 4.53 13.61
C ARG A 278 13.60 4.28 12.24
N LEU A 279 14.41 4.27 11.20
CA LEU A 279 13.99 4.02 9.82
C LEU A 279 14.65 2.73 9.32
N LEU A 280 13.86 1.79 8.78
CA LEU A 280 14.35 0.64 8.04
C LEU A 280 14.05 0.84 6.55
N LEU A 281 15.07 1.08 5.76
CA LEU A 281 14.97 1.51 4.38
C LEU A 281 15.57 0.47 3.43
N GLN A 282 15.22 0.56 2.15
CA GLN A 282 15.83 -0.26 1.11
C GLN A 282 17.35 0.01 1.04
N GLY A 283 18.16 -1.04 1.26
CA GLY A 283 19.61 -0.96 1.15
C GLY A 283 20.14 -1.32 -0.24
N ARG A 284 19.38 -2.08 -1.04
CA ARG A 284 19.78 -2.45 -2.40
C ARG A 284 19.58 -1.30 -3.38
N TYR A 285 20.55 -1.12 -4.26
CA TYR A 285 20.45 -0.19 -5.37
C TYR A 285 19.55 -0.80 -6.45
N GLU A 286 18.34 -0.25 -6.63
CA GLU A 286 17.45 -0.65 -7.73
C GLU A 286 17.44 0.37 -8.86
N TYR A 287 17.18 1.63 -8.52
CA TYR A 287 16.95 2.69 -9.48
C TYR A 287 17.68 3.95 -9.07
N PHE A 288 18.37 4.58 -10.05
CA PHE A 288 19.18 5.77 -9.83
C PHE A 288 18.43 6.88 -9.09
N MET A 289 17.22 7.21 -9.55
CA MET A 289 16.44 8.32 -8.98
C MET A 289 16.01 8.04 -7.54
N GLN A 290 15.48 6.85 -7.27
CA GLN A 290 14.99 6.45 -5.95
C GLN A 290 16.14 6.38 -4.94
N TYR A 291 17.30 5.88 -5.36
CA TYR A 291 18.48 5.77 -4.51
C TYR A 291 19.13 7.13 -4.22
N HIS A 292 19.43 7.92 -5.25
CA HIS A 292 20.18 9.16 -5.10
C HIS A 292 19.33 10.33 -4.60
N ALA A 293 18.06 10.44 -4.99
CA ALA A 293 17.21 11.56 -4.57
C ALA A 293 16.80 11.47 -3.09
N ALA A 294 16.76 10.28 -2.49
CA ALA A 294 16.43 10.11 -1.07
C ALA A 294 17.58 10.51 -0.14
N ARG A 295 18.84 10.36 -0.59
CA ARG A 295 20.04 10.57 0.23
C ARG A 295 20.18 11.98 0.82
N PRO A 296 19.91 13.09 0.11
CA PRO A 296 19.89 14.41 0.74
C PRO A 296 18.92 14.51 1.92
N VAL A 297 17.80 13.79 1.88
CA VAL A 297 16.85 13.71 3.00
C VAL A 297 17.44 12.95 4.19
N TYR A 298 18.18 11.87 3.94
CA TYR A 298 18.79 11.08 5.01
C TYR A 298 19.81 11.88 5.83
N GLY A 299 20.59 12.76 5.19
CA GLY A 299 21.57 13.60 5.88
C GLY A 299 20.93 14.46 6.97
N ALA A 300 19.88 15.20 6.62
CA ALA A 300 19.16 16.05 7.56
C ALA A 300 18.48 15.27 8.71
N LEU A 301 18.11 14.01 8.47
CA LEU A 301 17.52 13.15 9.50
C LEU A 301 18.58 12.57 10.44
N LEU A 302 19.70 12.10 9.90
CA LEU A 302 20.84 11.63 10.70
C LEU A 302 21.38 12.73 11.61
N GLU A 303 21.54 13.96 11.08
CA GLU A 303 21.93 15.14 11.86
C GLU A 303 20.96 15.46 13.00
N ALA A 304 19.67 15.11 12.85
CA ALA A 304 18.65 15.30 13.87
C ALA A 304 18.59 14.15 14.89
N GLY A 305 19.45 13.13 14.78
CA GLY A 305 19.48 11.97 15.67
C GLY A 305 18.58 10.81 15.26
N VAL A 306 18.03 10.81 14.04
CA VAL A 306 17.26 9.68 13.51
C VAL A 306 18.20 8.52 13.18
N GLU A 307 17.88 7.32 13.67
CA GLU A 307 18.58 6.08 13.32
C GLU A 307 18.09 5.58 11.96
N ILE A 308 19.00 5.29 11.02
CA ILE A 308 18.65 4.72 9.73
C ILE A 308 19.37 3.38 9.56
N HIS A 309 18.60 2.35 9.20
CA HIS A 309 19.05 1.00 8.89
C HIS A 309 18.71 0.69 7.44
N GLU A 310 19.68 0.21 6.67
CA GLU A 310 19.50 -0.25 5.29
C GLU A 310 19.34 -1.78 5.30
N TYR A 311 18.20 -2.29 4.83
CA TYR A 311 17.96 -3.73 4.72
C TYR A 311 18.82 -4.33 3.61
N ALA A 312 19.58 -5.37 3.94
CA ALA A 312 20.62 -5.93 3.07
C ALA A 312 20.27 -7.27 2.37
N PRO A 313 19.57 -8.24 3.01
CA PRO A 313 19.43 -9.58 2.44
C PRO A 313 18.68 -9.63 1.10
N SER A 314 17.67 -8.79 0.91
CA SER A 314 16.85 -8.78 -0.30
C SER A 314 16.25 -7.38 -0.51
N PHE A 315 15.20 -7.28 -1.32
CA PHE A 315 14.48 -6.02 -1.47
C PHE A 315 13.54 -5.77 -0.28
N LEU A 316 13.68 -4.61 0.36
CA LEU A 316 12.68 -4.11 1.28
C LEU A 316 11.56 -3.43 0.51
N HIS A 317 10.37 -4.03 0.55
CA HIS A 317 9.18 -3.46 -0.07
C HIS A 317 8.12 -3.05 0.96
N ALA A 318 8.38 -3.21 2.26
CA ALA A 318 7.50 -2.76 3.34
C ALA A 318 7.07 -1.29 3.20
N LYS A 319 5.81 -0.99 3.54
CA LYS A 319 5.28 0.37 3.77
C LYS A 319 4.50 0.42 5.07
N VAL A 320 5.24 0.24 6.16
CA VAL A 320 4.67 0.05 7.50
C VAL A 320 5.28 1.02 8.49
N ALA A 321 4.58 1.28 9.58
CA ALA A 321 5.15 2.00 10.71
C ALA A 321 4.50 1.59 12.02
N VAL A 322 5.25 1.78 13.10
CA VAL A 322 4.82 1.58 14.47
C VAL A 322 5.26 2.78 15.31
N ILE A 323 4.36 3.28 16.15
CA ILE A 323 4.59 4.42 17.02
C ILE A 323 4.11 4.02 18.42
N ASP A 324 4.98 4.20 19.41
CA ASP A 324 4.72 3.92 20.82
C ASP A 324 4.06 2.55 21.07
N ALA A 325 4.57 1.48 20.45
CA ALA A 325 4.00 0.12 20.57
C ALA A 325 3.78 -0.35 22.01
N LEU A 326 4.66 0.10 22.91
CA LEU A 326 4.67 -0.24 24.34
C LEU A 326 4.15 0.92 25.22
N GLY A 327 3.58 1.97 24.63
CA GLY A 327 3.04 3.12 25.33
C GLY A 327 1.51 3.11 25.43
N ASP A 328 0.94 4.16 26.01
CA ASP A 328 -0.51 4.26 26.27
C ASP A 328 -1.38 4.34 25.02
N LYS A 329 -0.79 4.73 23.88
CA LYS A 329 -1.50 4.95 22.61
C LYS A 329 -0.72 4.29 21.47
N PRO A 330 -0.67 2.95 21.44
CA PRO A 330 0.02 2.23 20.40
C PRO A 330 -0.65 2.52 19.07
N TRP A 331 0.17 2.76 18.05
CA TRP A 331 -0.31 3.08 16.72
C TRP A 331 0.55 2.34 15.70
N ALA A 332 -0.10 1.60 14.80
CA ALA A 332 0.56 0.89 13.72
C ALA A 332 -0.16 1.13 12.40
N THR A 333 0.58 1.04 11.30
CA THR A 333 -0.02 1.05 9.96
C THR A 333 0.67 0.06 9.04
N VAL A 334 -0.13 -0.59 8.21
CA VAL A 334 0.30 -1.46 7.12
C VAL A 334 -0.46 -1.06 5.86
N GLY A 335 0.23 -0.98 4.72
CA GLY A 335 -0.44 -0.59 3.48
C GLY A 335 0.48 -0.51 2.29
N SER A 336 0.03 0.23 1.28
CA SER A 336 0.66 0.32 -0.03
C SER A 336 1.48 1.61 -0.24
N SER A 337 1.32 2.59 0.64
CA SER A 337 1.86 3.95 0.45
C SER A 337 3.35 4.05 0.72
N ASN A 338 4.13 4.30 -0.32
CA ASN A 338 5.49 4.78 -0.10
C ASN A 338 5.45 6.22 0.43
N LEU A 339 6.38 6.56 1.31
CA LEU A 339 6.51 7.93 1.82
C LEU A 339 7.39 8.75 0.88
N ASP A 340 7.01 8.76 -0.40
CA ASP A 340 7.65 9.49 -1.49
C ASP A 340 6.62 10.33 -2.26
N PRO A 341 7.07 11.33 -3.02
CA PRO A 341 6.16 12.28 -3.66
C PRO A 341 5.36 11.65 -4.80
N LEU A 342 5.91 10.67 -5.52
CA LEU A 342 5.22 10.03 -6.63
C LEU A 342 4.07 9.15 -6.13
N SER A 343 4.28 8.39 -5.05
CA SER A 343 3.20 7.64 -4.38
C SER A 343 2.15 8.61 -3.82
N LEU A 344 2.58 9.63 -3.07
CA LEU A 344 1.69 10.59 -2.44
C LEU A 344 0.97 11.54 -3.41
N LEU A 345 1.44 11.68 -4.66
CA LEU A 345 0.85 12.60 -5.65
C LEU A 345 0.10 11.92 -6.79
N LEU A 346 0.44 10.70 -7.17
CA LEU A 346 -0.09 10.10 -8.40
C LEU A 346 -0.82 8.77 -8.19
N ALA A 347 -0.52 8.05 -7.11
CA ALA A 347 -0.99 6.68 -6.90
C ALA A 347 -2.25 6.57 -6.03
N ARG A 348 -3.22 5.75 -6.42
CA ARG A 348 -4.27 5.32 -5.50
C ARG A 348 -3.61 4.40 -4.48
N GLU A 349 -3.72 4.72 -3.20
CA GLU A 349 -3.09 3.96 -2.11
C GLU A 349 -4.12 3.67 -1.01
N ALA A 350 -3.83 2.65 -0.21
CA ALA A 350 -4.61 2.23 0.93
C ALA A 350 -3.68 1.74 2.03
N ASN A 351 -3.97 2.20 3.25
CA ASN A 351 -3.36 1.71 4.48
C ASN A 351 -4.48 1.29 5.44
N VAL A 352 -4.22 0.25 6.22
CA VAL A 352 -4.94 0.01 7.47
C VAL A 352 -4.12 0.61 8.60
N VAL A 353 -4.79 1.38 9.45
CA VAL A 353 -4.23 1.91 10.69
C VAL A 353 -4.89 1.17 11.84
N VAL A 354 -4.09 0.69 12.78
CA VAL A 354 -4.53 -0.11 13.93
C VAL A 354 -4.03 0.56 15.21
N GLU A 355 -4.94 0.81 16.15
CA GLU A 355 -4.67 1.30 17.50
C GLU A 355 -4.86 0.14 18.49
N ASP A 356 -3.93 -0.82 18.45
CA ASP A 356 -3.93 -2.02 19.30
C ASP A 356 -2.50 -2.36 19.75
N ALA A 357 -2.34 -2.69 21.03
CA ALA A 357 -1.03 -2.93 21.65
C ALA A 357 -0.37 -4.23 21.16
N ALA A 358 -1.15 -5.31 21.01
CA ALA A 358 -0.63 -6.60 20.59
C ALA A 358 -0.16 -6.54 19.13
N PHE A 359 -0.99 -5.98 18.26
CA PHE A 359 -0.66 -5.78 16.84
C PHE A 359 0.57 -4.87 16.67
N ALA A 360 0.62 -3.73 17.37
CA ALA A 360 1.75 -2.82 17.29
C ALA A 360 3.05 -3.47 17.81
N THR A 361 2.95 -4.29 18.86
CA THR A 361 4.10 -4.99 19.43
C THR A 361 4.64 -6.08 18.49
N ASP A 362 3.77 -6.89 17.88
CA ASP A 362 4.17 -7.90 16.89
C ASP A 362 4.90 -7.25 15.70
N LEU A 363 4.29 -6.24 15.07
CA LEU A 363 4.92 -5.53 13.97
C LEU A 363 6.26 -4.90 14.40
N ARG A 364 6.32 -4.29 15.59
CA ARG A 364 7.57 -3.76 16.14
C ARG A 364 8.63 -4.83 16.25
N GLN A 365 8.31 -6.00 16.83
CA GLN A 365 9.27 -7.09 17.02
C GLN A 365 9.87 -7.54 15.69
N ARG A 366 9.04 -7.76 14.66
CA ARG A 366 9.49 -8.14 13.32
C ARG A 366 10.41 -7.08 12.68
N LEU A 367 10.07 -5.79 12.81
CA LEU A 367 10.90 -4.70 12.31
C LEU A 367 12.23 -4.55 13.06
N VAL A 368 12.21 -4.67 14.39
CA VAL A 368 13.43 -4.61 15.21
C VAL A 368 14.34 -5.79 14.91
N HIS A 369 13.78 -6.99 14.78
CA HIS A 369 14.52 -8.18 14.39
C HIS A 369 15.19 -7.97 13.02
N ALA A 370 14.44 -7.49 12.02
CA ALA A 370 15.01 -7.17 10.72
C ALA A 370 16.12 -6.11 10.81
N MET A 371 15.96 -5.04 11.59
CA MET A 371 17.01 -4.04 11.80
C MET A 371 18.28 -4.60 12.45
N GLN A 372 18.14 -5.58 13.36
CA GLN A 372 19.25 -6.16 14.12
C GLN A 372 20.01 -7.24 13.34
N HIS A 373 19.29 -8.06 12.55
CA HIS A 373 19.85 -9.28 11.95
C HIS A 373 20.02 -9.16 10.43
N ALA A 374 19.26 -8.27 9.79
CA ALA A 374 19.25 -8.06 8.34
C ALA A 374 19.55 -6.60 7.94
N GLY A 375 19.56 -5.67 8.90
CA GLY A 375 19.75 -4.25 8.68
C GLY A 375 21.19 -3.83 8.93
N ARG A 376 21.72 -2.97 8.06
CA ARG A 376 22.97 -2.26 8.30
C ARG A 376 22.68 -0.86 8.79
N ARG A 377 23.02 -0.56 10.05
CA ARG A 377 22.91 0.81 10.57
C ARG A 377 23.84 1.74 9.78
N MET A 378 23.29 2.84 9.28
CA MET A 378 24.07 3.90 8.66
C MET A 378 24.82 4.70 9.73
N ASP A 379 26.14 4.80 9.57
CA ASP A 379 26.99 5.66 10.38
C ASP A 379 26.89 7.11 9.89
N PRO A 380 26.45 8.07 10.74
CA PRO A 380 26.35 9.48 10.37
C PRO A 380 27.68 10.10 9.92
N ALA A 381 28.80 9.78 10.58
CA ALA A 381 30.11 10.33 10.26
C ALA A 381 30.60 9.81 8.90
N ARG A 382 30.48 8.49 8.68
CA ARG A 382 30.77 7.89 7.38
C ARG A 382 29.87 8.45 6.28
N TYR A 383 28.58 8.66 6.58
CA TYR A 383 27.63 9.22 5.63
C TYR A 383 27.97 10.66 5.23
N ALA A 384 28.39 11.49 6.20
CA ALA A 384 28.85 12.85 5.95
C ALA A 384 30.16 12.91 5.15
N GLY A 385 31.08 11.97 5.42
CA GLY A 385 32.38 11.84 4.75
C GLY A 385 32.34 11.16 3.37
N ARG A 386 31.17 10.95 2.77
CA ARG A 386 31.05 10.26 1.49
C ARG A 386 31.69 11.03 0.31
N PRO A 387 32.20 10.35 -0.73
CA PRO A 387 32.94 10.97 -1.83
C PRO A 387 32.17 12.10 -2.53
N LEU A 388 32.88 13.15 -2.98
CA LEU A 388 32.27 14.32 -3.64
C LEU A 388 31.41 13.93 -4.84
N ARG A 389 31.89 12.98 -5.66
CA ARG A 389 31.14 12.45 -6.81
C ARG A 389 29.75 11.95 -6.40
N GLN A 390 29.67 11.19 -5.30
CA GLN A 390 28.39 10.69 -4.79
C GLN A 390 27.49 11.82 -4.32
N ARG A 391 28.04 12.82 -3.62
CA ARG A 391 27.28 14.00 -3.15
C ARG A 391 26.73 14.82 -4.32
N VAL A 392 27.47 14.92 -5.42
CA VAL A 392 27.02 15.58 -6.66
C VAL A 392 25.86 14.81 -7.28
N LEU A 393 26.00 13.49 -7.47
CA LEU A 393 24.93 12.65 -8.01
C LEU A 393 23.65 12.72 -7.16
N ASP A 394 23.78 12.64 -5.83
CA ASP A 394 22.68 12.79 -4.88
C ASP A 394 21.94 14.13 -5.07
N ARG A 395 22.69 15.23 -5.20
CA ARG A 395 22.10 16.58 -5.37
C ARG A 395 21.45 16.76 -6.75
N VAL A 396 22.06 16.22 -7.81
CA VAL A 396 21.51 16.26 -9.17
C VAL A 396 20.20 15.49 -9.22
N ALA A 397 20.18 14.24 -8.73
CA ALA A 397 18.97 13.43 -8.68
C ALA A 397 17.85 14.12 -7.86
N PHE A 398 18.19 14.69 -6.70
CA PHE A 398 17.23 15.44 -5.89
C PHE A 398 16.69 16.69 -6.61
N GLY A 399 17.56 17.44 -7.28
CA GLY A 399 17.17 18.60 -8.09
C GLY A 399 16.24 18.23 -9.24
N LEU A 400 16.58 17.19 -10.01
CA LEU A 400 15.75 16.66 -11.10
C LEU A 400 14.38 16.19 -10.60
N MET A 401 14.35 15.49 -9.46
CA MET A 401 13.10 15.06 -8.85
C MET A 401 12.23 16.26 -8.45
N ARG A 402 12.81 17.30 -7.83
CA ARG A 402 12.07 18.52 -7.47
C ARG A 402 11.57 19.26 -8.70
N LEU A 403 12.34 19.32 -9.77
CA LEU A 403 11.94 19.92 -11.03
C LEU A 403 10.75 19.16 -11.64
N ALA A 404 10.81 17.83 -11.69
CA ALA A 404 9.71 17.00 -12.19
C ALA A 404 8.43 17.26 -11.38
N LEU A 405 8.53 17.33 -10.05
CA LEU A 405 7.38 17.63 -9.17
C LEU A 405 6.83 19.03 -9.39
N TRP A 406 7.69 20.02 -9.58
CA TRP A 406 7.28 21.40 -9.88
C TRP A 406 6.53 21.48 -11.21
N VAL A 407 7.00 20.80 -12.26
CA VAL A 407 6.33 20.71 -13.57
C VAL A 407 4.94 20.08 -13.45
N THR A 408 4.73 19.14 -12.51
CA THR A 408 3.38 18.59 -12.23
C THR A 408 2.45 19.54 -11.47
N GLY A 409 2.86 20.80 -11.22
CA GLY A 409 2.07 21.82 -10.54
C GLY A 409 2.07 21.73 -9.01
N ASN A 410 3.00 20.96 -8.42
CA ASN A 410 3.05 20.75 -6.97
C ASN A 410 4.28 21.40 -6.34
N ARG A 411 4.06 22.12 -5.23
CA ARG A 411 5.14 22.62 -4.36
C ARG A 411 5.55 21.51 -3.40
N TYR A 412 6.67 20.85 -3.67
CA TYR A 412 7.28 19.83 -2.82
C TYR A 412 8.44 20.35 -1.98
#